data_AF-A0A645F9D2-F1
#
_entry.id   AF-A0A645F9D2-F1
#
_cell.length_a   1.000
_cell.length_b   1.000
_cell.length_c   1.000
_cell.angle_alpha   90.00
_cell.angle_beta   90.00
_cell.angle_gamma   90.00
#
_symmetry.space_group_name_H-M   'P 1'
#
loop_
_entity.id
_entity.type
_entity.pdbx_description
1 polymer ?
#
loop_
_entity_poly.entity_id
_entity_poly.type
_entity_poly.pdbx_seq_one_letter_code
_entity_poly.pdbx_strand_id
1 'polypeptide(L)'
;MEEWDTGWWPIGNVAASEGRVVFVGDSSTHYPAIVRVDNAAVKVVRTSNEAEIDQDYNSRAEHVTWTARDGLKVHGFYYPPNNPQFTGPEDELPPLITMVV
;
A
#
# COMPACT_ATOMS: atom_id res chain seq x y z
N MET A 1 -26.47 3.32 -3.61
CA MET A 1 -25.47 3.27 -2.52
C MET A 1 -24.34 4.19 -2.95
N GLU A 2 -23.93 5.12 -2.10
CA GLU A 2 -22.86 6.06 -2.41
C GLU A 2 -21.52 5.39 -2.07
N GLU A 3 -20.57 5.47 -2.99
CA GLU A 3 -19.21 4.97 -2.81
C GLU A 3 -18.30 6.13 -2.39
N TRP A 4 -17.45 5.90 -1.40
CA TRP A 4 -16.46 6.87 -0.95
C TRP A 4 -15.07 6.37 -1.27
N ASP A 5 -14.34 7.12 -2.09
CA ASP A 5 -12.91 6.90 -2.29
C ASP A 5 -12.16 7.46 -1.07
N THR A 6 -11.81 6.55 -0.15
CA THR A 6 -11.17 6.95 1.10
C THR A 6 -9.65 6.96 1.02
N GLY A 7 -9.05 6.29 0.03
CA GLY A 7 -7.62 5.99 -0.01
C GLY A 7 -7.15 4.96 1.04
N TRP A 8 -8.06 4.33 1.79
CA TRP A 8 -7.76 3.31 2.81
C TRP A 8 -8.52 2.02 2.55
N TRP A 9 -7.85 0.89 2.77
CA TRP A 9 -8.40 -0.44 2.61
C TRP A 9 -8.83 -0.97 3.98
N PRO A 10 -10.12 -1.23 4.23
CA PRO A 10 -10.55 -1.80 5.49
C PRO A 10 -9.98 -3.22 5.66
N ILE A 11 -9.21 -3.44 6.72
CA ILE A 11 -8.57 -4.74 7.02
C ILE A 11 -9.10 -5.38 8.31
N GLY A 12 -10.10 -4.75 8.94
CA GLY A 12 -10.69 -5.22 10.19
C GLY A 12 -12.15 -4.82 10.33
N ASN A 13 -12.60 -4.77 11.58
CA ASN A 13 -13.99 -4.41 11.89
C ASN A 13 -14.31 -2.98 11.44
N VAL A 14 -15.55 -2.81 10.96
CA VAL A 14 -16.15 -1.52 10.61
C VAL A 14 -17.29 -1.25 11.59
N ALA A 15 -17.36 -0.03 12.11
CA ALA A 15 -18.44 0.46 12.95
C ALA A 15 -19.03 1.73 12.34
N ALA A 16 -20.35 1.91 12.43
CA ALA A 16 -21.05 3.09 11.94
C ALA A 16 -22.04 3.62 12.98
N SER A 17 -22.08 4.94 13.17
CA SER A 17 -23.04 5.63 14.04
C SER A 17 -23.15 7.10 13.64
N GLU A 18 -24.36 7.67 13.71
CA GLU A 18 -24.62 9.11 13.50
C GLU A 18 -23.99 9.70 12.23
N GLY A 19 -24.04 8.98 11.10
CA GLY A 19 -23.49 9.44 9.81
C GLY A 19 -21.96 9.34 9.71
N ARG A 20 -21.32 8.63 10.63
CA ARG A 20 -19.87 8.42 10.70
C ARG A 20 -19.54 6.95 10.56
N VAL A 21 -18.45 6.64 9.87
CA VAL A 21 -17.90 5.29 9.76
C VAL A 21 -16.50 5.29 10.34
N VAL A 22 -16.18 4.29 11.18
CA VAL A 22 -14.85 4.09 11.75
C VAL A 22 -14.40 2.66 11.46
N PHE A 23 -13.17 2.50 11.00
CA PHE A 23 -12.60 1.19 10.71
C PHE A 23 -11.09 1.17 10.94
N VAL A 24 -10.53 -0.04 11.04
CA VAL A 24 -9.09 -0.23 10.89
C VAL A 24 -8.79 -0.44 9.41
N GLY A 25 -7.91 0.39 8.86
CA GLY A 25 -7.50 0.29 7.47
C GLY A 25 -6.02 0.53 7.26
N ASP A 26 -5.49 0.06 6.15
CA ASP A 26 -4.13 0.33 5.69
C ASP A 26 -4.12 0.88 4.26
N SER A 27 -2.92 1.16 3.73
CA SER A 27 -2.71 1.46 2.31
C SER A 27 -1.30 1.04 1.90
N SER A 28 -0.98 1.14 0.61
CA SER A 28 0.36 0.86 0.11
C SER A 28 1.45 1.80 0.64
N THR A 29 1.07 2.94 1.23
CA THR A 29 2.00 3.99 1.69
C THR A 29 1.82 4.40 3.15
N HIS A 30 0.81 3.87 3.85
CA HIS A 30 0.54 4.18 5.24
C HIS A 30 0.40 2.91 6.08
N TYR A 31 0.97 2.95 7.28
CA TYR A 31 0.76 1.90 8.28
C TYR A 31 -0.72 1.74 8.63
N PRO A 32 -1.14 0.54 9.07
CA PRO A 32 -2.48 0.32 9.59
C PRO A 32 -2.89 1.38 10.61
N ALA A 33 -4.09 1.92 10.47
CA ALA A 33 -4.59 3.02 11.29
C ALA A 33 -6.10 2.87 11.58
N ILE A 34 -6.54 3.52 12.65
CA ILE A 34 -7.96 3.80 12.88
C ILE A 34 -8.33 4.99 12.01
N VAL A 35 -9.22 4.76 11.05
CA VAL A 35 -9.70 5.74 10.08
C VAL A 35 -11.16 6.06 10.39
N ARG A 36 -11.50 7.34 10.39
CA ARG A 36 -12.87 7.84 10.50
C ARG A 36 -13.27 8.55 9.21
N VAL A 37 -14.49 8.29 8.76
CA VAL A 37 -15.10 8.97 7.61
C VAL A 37 -16.38 9.63 8.06
N ASP A 38 -16.47 10.95 7.85
CA ASP A 38 -17.65 11.77 8.14
C ASP A 38 -18.08 12.48 6.83
N ASN A 39 -19.21 12.11 6.22
CA ASN A 39 -19.69 12.69 4.95
C ASN A 39 -18.59 12.78 3.86
N ALA A 40 -17.96 11.65 3.53
CA ALA A 40 -16.80 11.52 2.63
C ALA A 40 -15.48 12.16 3.10
N ALA A 41 -15.45 12.93 4.19
CA ALA A 41 -14.21 13.45 4.74
C ALA A 41 -13.47 12.36 5.54
N VAL A 42 -12.28 12.00 5.09
CA VAL A 42 -11.43 10.98 5.72
C VAL A 42 -10.50 11.61 6.74
N LYS A 43 -10.42 11.02 7.94
CA LYS A 43 -9.51 11.42 9.00
C LYS A 43 -8.85 10.22 9.65
N VAL A 44 -7.52 10.24 9.74
CA VAL A 44 -6.76 9.31 10.58
C VAL A 44 -6.93 9.72 12.03
N VAL A 45 -7.47 8.81 12.85
CA VAL A 45 -7.65 9.00 14.30
C VAL A 45 -6.37 8.61 15.04
N ARG A 46 -5.78 7.47 14.65
CA ARG A 46 -4.55 6.94 15.26
C ARG A 46 -3.86 6.00 14.29
N THR A 47 -2.56 6.21 14.04
CA THR A 47 -1.69 5.26 13.31
C THR A 47 -1.12 4.22 14.27
N SER A 48 -0.86 3.00 13.77
CA SER A 48 -0.13 1.97 14.50
C SER A 48 1.36 2.25 14.65
N ASN A 49 1.92 3.14 13.82
CA ASN A 49 3.31 3.56 13.87
C ASN A 49 3.42 5.07 13.65
N GLU A 50 4.09 5.77 14.56
CA GLU A 50 4.34 7.21 14.49
C GLU A 50 5.68 7.55 13.83
N ALA A 51 6.47 6.54 13.44
CA ALA A 51 7.71 6.76 12.71
C ALA A 51 7.39 7.32 11.31
N GLU A 52 7.70 8.61 11.11
CA GLU A 52 7.66 9.25 9.81
C GLU A 52 8.89 8.81 9.00
N ILE A 53 8.72 7.76 8.21
CA ILE A 53 9.65 7.47 7.11
C ILE A 53 9.20 8.32 5.94
N ASP A 54 10.12 9.11 5.37
CA ASP A 54 9.86 9.89 4.18
C ASP A 54 9.38 8.95 3.05
N GLN A 55 8.27 9.31 2.41
CA GLN A 55 7.64 8.49 1.37
C GLN A 55 8.55 8.26 0.17
N ASP A 56 9.57 9.10 -0.02
CA ASP A 56 10.57 8.93 -1.07
C ASP A 56 11.49 7.71 -0.84
N TYR A 57 11.45 7.09 0.34
CA TYR A 57 12.11 5.80 0.61
C TYR A 57 11.21 4.59 0.34
N ASN A 58 9.90 4.79 0.11
CA ASN A 58 8.98 3.70 -0.15
C ASN A 58 9.04 3.28 -1.62
N SER A 59 9.47 2.04 -1.88
CA SER A 59 9.36 1.44 -3.21
C SER A 59 7.90 1.26 -3.58
N ARG A 60 7.49 1.79 -4.74
CA ARG A 60 6.12 1.68 -5.24
C ARG A 60 5.94 0.38 -6.00
N ALA A 61 4.85 -0.32 -5.71
CA ALA A 61 4.52 -1.57 -6.40
C ALA A 61 4.21 -1.30 -7.87
N GLU A 62 4.93 -1.97 -8.77
CA GLU A 62 4.64 -2.02 -10.20
C GLU A 62 3.92 -3.33 -10.52
N HIS A 63 2.76 -3.22 -11.18
CA HIS A 63 2.05 -4.39 -11.67
C HIS A 63 2.80 -4.98 -12.85
N VAL A 64 3.26 -6.22 -12.71
CA VAL A 64 3.93 -6.96 -13.79
C VAL A 64 3.12 -8.18 -14.16
N THR A 65 3.24 -8.59 -15.42
CA THR A 65 2.56 -9.78 -15.94
C THR A 65 3.46 -10.49 -16.94
N TRP A 66 3.63 -11.78 -16.77
CA TRP A 66 4.46 -12.61 -17.66
C TRP A 66 3.77 -13.94 -17.95
N THR A 67 4.28 -14.68 -18.93
CA THR A 67 3.79 -16.00 -19.29
C THR A 67 4.71 -17.06 -18.68
N ALA A 68 4.15 -17.98 -17.90
CA ALA A 68 4.86 -19.13 -17.37
C ALA A 68 5.16 -20.15 -18.48
N ARG A 69 6.05 -21.11 -18.20
CA ARG A 69 6.49 -22.12 -19.17
C ARG A 69 5.34 -22.98 -19.71
N ASP A 70 4.29 -23.19 -18.93
CA ASP A 70 3.08 -23.93 -19.30
C ASP A 70 2.06 -23.09 -20.11
N GLY A 71 2.41 -21.84 -20.44
CA GLY A 71 1.57 -20.92 -21.19
C GLY A 71 0.56 -20.14 -20.34
N LEU A 72 0.53 -20.35 -19.02
CA LEU A 72 -0.38 -19.61 -18.15
C LEU A 72 0.14 -18.18 -17.88
N LYS A 73 -0.80 -17.25 -17.76
CA LYS A 73 -0.50 -15.86 -17.40
C LYS A 73 -0.28 -15.76 -15.90
N VAL A 74 0.84 -15.18 -15.49
CA VAL A 74 1.18 -14.92 -14.09
C VAL A 74 1.18 -13.42 -13.85
N HIS A 75 0.58 -13.03 -12.73
CA HIS A 75 0.51 -11.65 -12.27
C HIS A 75 1.34 -11.51 -11.00
N GLY A 76 2.05 -10.38 -10.86
CA GLY A 76 2.83 -10.10 -9.67
C GLY A 76 3.04 -8.62 -9.44
N PHE A 77 3.58 -8.31 -8.28
CA PHE A 77 4.05 -6.98 -7.92
C PHE A 77 5.57 -6.97 -7.91
N TYR A 78 6.16 -6.03 -8.65
CA TYR A 78 7.58 -5.74 -8.60
C TYR A 78 7.83 -4.47 -7.78
N TYR A 79 8.76 -4.52 -6.85
CA TYR A 79 9.16 -3.39 -6.02
C TYR A 79 10.61 -3.03 -6.37
N PRO A 80 10.85 -2.04 -7.24
CA PRO A 80 12.20 -1.67 -7.67
C PRO A 80 13.01 -1.09 -6.50
N PRO A 81 14.36 -1.14 -6.56
CA PRO A 81 15.19 -0.39 -5.63
C PRO A 81 14.82 1.09 -5.68
N ASN A 82 14.55 1.67 -4.51
CA ASN A 82 14.14 3.06 -4.40
C ASN A 82 14.85 3.69 -3.20
N ASN A 83 15.73 4.64 -3.46
CA ASN A 83 16.42 5.40 -2.44
C ASN A 83 16.79 6.79 -3.00
N PRO A 84 16.40 7.89 -2.33
CA PRO A 84 16.67 9.24 -2.83
C PRO A 84 18.15 9.66 -2.72
N GLN A 85 18.97 8.91 -1.98
CA GLN A 85 20.37 9.23 -1.70
C GLN A 85 21.38 8.34 -2.42
N PHE A 86 20.94 7.20 -2.97
CA PHE A 86 21.83 6.20 -3.56
C PHE A 86 21.27 5.62 -4.85
N THR A 87 22.18 5.29 -5.76
CA THR A 87 21.89 4.55 -6.99
C THR A 87 22.95 3.45 -7.14
N GLY A 88 22.57 2.32 -7.74
CA GLY A 88 23.51 1.22 -8.01
C GLY A 88 24.55 1.60 -9.08
N PRO A 89 25.65 0.84 -9.19
CA PRO A 89 26.61 0.97 -10.29
C PRO A 89 25.91 0.80 -11.66
N GLU A 90 26.41 1.49 -12.70
CA GLU A 90 25.80 1.46 -14.04
C GLU A 90 25.89 0.10 -14.72
N ASP A 91 26.88 -0.72 -14.36
CA ASP A 91 27.20 -2.01 -14.97
C ASP A 91 26.69 -3.21 -14.16
N GLU A 92 25.93 -2.98 -13.10
CA GLU A 92 25.38 -4.02 -12.23
C GLU A 92 23.85 -3.97 -12.16
N LEU A 93 23.24 -5.13 -11.92
CA LEU A 93 21.80 -5.24 -11.66
C LEU A 93 21.55 -5.46 -10.16
N PRO A 94 20.46 -4.89 -9.61
CA PRO A 94 20.13 -5.10 -8.20
C PRO A 94 19.76 -6.57 -7.95
N PRO A 95 20.07 -7.11 -6.76
CA PRO A 95 19.55 -8.41 -6.36
C PRO A 95 18.02 -8.36 -6.24
N LEU A 96 17.35 -9.47 -6.56
CA LEU A 96 15.90 -9.60 -6.45
C LEU A 96 15.54 -10.63 -5.37
N ILE A 97 14.71 -10.22 -4.41
CA ILE A 97 14.05 -11.12 -3.47
C ILE A 97 12.72 -11.55 -4.07
N THR A 98 12.47 -12.85 -4.12
CA THR A 98 11.19 -13.40 -4.56
C THR A 98 10.39 -13.86 -3.35
N MET A 99 9.15 -13.39 -3.24
CA MET A 99 8.22 -13.83 -2.23
C MET A 99 7.17 -14.73 -2.88
N VAL A 100 6.95 -15.89 -2.28
CA VAL A 100 5.84 -16.77 -2.61
C VAL A 100 4.86 -16.65 -1.44
N VAL A 101 3.70 -16.06 -1.71
CA VAL A 101 2.59 -15.91 -0.76
C VAL A 101 1.59 -17.03 -0.92
#